data_AF-A0A1A7ZKC6-F1
#
_entry.id   AF-A0A1A7ZKC6-F1
#
_cell.length_a   1.000
_cell.length_b   1.000
_cell.length_c   1.000
_cell.angle_alpha   90.00
_cell.angle_beta   90.00
_cell.angle_gamma   90.00
#
_symmetry.space_group_name_H-M   'P 1'
#
loop_
_entity.id
_entity.type
_entity.pdbx_description
1 polymer ?
#
loop_
_entity_poly.entity_id
_entity_poly.type
_entity_poly.pdbx_seq_one_letter_code
_entity_poly.pdbx_strand_id
1 'polypeptide(L)'
;MMRTVEGCWYFGALFCKLHSSLDVMLCTASIFHLSCIAFDRYYAVCNPLVYSLKMSPNRVALLIAVCWVIPMLISFGPIMLDLHTADVGIQIPENVCMFLVSRVYAIMASSVAFYLPMVVMLVAYWKIFKAAKRQAKQISAMES
;
A
#
# COMPACT_ATOMS: atom_id res chain seq x y z
N MET A 1 -4.38 -17.99 2.74
CA MET A 1 -5.41 -18.96 3.21
C MET A 1 -5.03 -20.43 2.99
N MET A 2 -4.20 -20.79 2.01
CA MET A 2 -3.71 -22.19 1.84
C MET A 2 -2.80 -22.68 2.98
N ARG A 3 -2.08 -21.77 3.66
CA ARG A 3 -1.19 -22.09 4.80
C ARG A 3 -1.86 -22.73 6.01
N THR A 4 -3.15 -22.49 6.20
CA THR A 4 -3.90 -22.84 7.42
C THR A 4 -4.79 -24.08 7.28
N VAL A 5 -5.03 -24.57 6.05
CA VAL A 5 -5.98 -25.67 5.81
C VAL A 5 -5.28 -27.03 5.71
N GLU A 6 -4.08 -27.11 5.15
CA GLU A 6 -3.39 -28.40 4.94
C GLU A 6 -2.28 -28.72 5.94
N GLY A 7 -1.91 -27.77 6.81
CA GLY A 7 -0.80 -27.92 7.78
C GLY A 7 0.60 -28.04 7.17
N CYS A 8 0.70 -28.50 5.93
CA CYS A 8 1.92 -28.71 5.15
C CYS A 8 1.85 -27.98 3.79
N TRP A 9 3.02 -27.71 3.20
CA TRP A 9 3.19 -27.07 1.91
C TRP A 9 3.88 -28.01 0.91
N TYR A 10 3.13 -28.44 -0.10
CA TYR A 10 3.58 -29.46 -1.06
C TYR A 10 4.14 -28.89 -2.38
N PHE A 11 4.01 -27.58 -2.61
CA PHE A 11 4.37 -26.93 -3.88
C PHE A 11 5.86 -26.50 -3.97
N GLY A 12 6.66 -26.85 -2.97
CA GLY A 12 8.09 -26.53 -2.89
C GLY A 12 8.41 -25.09 -2.47
N ALA A 13 9.68 -24.85 -2.14
CA ALA A 13 10.16 -23.59 -1.57
C ALA A 13 10.02 -22.38 -2.52
N LEU A 14 10.26 -22.58 -3.83
CA LEU A 14 10.15 -21.50 -4.81
C LEU A 14 8.71 -20.97 -4.91
N PHE A 15 7.73 -21.86 -4.97
CA PHE A 15 6.33 -21.46 -5.01
C PHE A 15 5.91 -20.79 -3.69
N CYS A 16 6.46 -21.22 -2.54
CA CYS A 16 6.21 -20.55 -1.27
C CYS A 16 6.71 -19.10 -1.28
N LYS A 17 7.93 -18.87 -1.78
CA LYS A 17 8.51 -17.53 -1.88
C LYS A 17 7.69 -16.65 -2.83
N LEU A 18 7.31 -17.17 -4.01
CA LEU A 18 6.48 -16.46 -4.99
C LEU A 18 5.08 -16.14 -4.43
N HIS A 19 4.45 -17.10 -3.76
CA HIS A 19 3.15 -16.90 -3.12
C HIS A 19 3.23 -15.80 -2.06
N SER A 20 4.26 -15.83 -1.21
CA SER A 20 4.48 -14.81 -0.17
C SER A 20 4.75 -13.44 -0.76
N SER A 21 5.59 -13.35 -1.79
CA SER A 21 5.93 -12.06 -2.42
C SER A 21 4.73 -11.45 -3.13
N LEU A 22 3.93 -12.25 -3.82
CA LEU A 22 2.69 -11.81 -4.45
C LEU A 22 1.67 -11.32 -3.43
N ASP A 23 1.47 -12.04 -2.33
CA ASP A 23 0.55 -11.66 -1.26
C ASP A 23 0.89 -10.29 -0.67
N VAL A 24 2.16 -10.09 -0.30
CA VAL A 24 2.64 -8.80 0.25
C VAL A 24 2.59 -7.69 -0.81
N MET A 25 2.97 -7.98 -2.06
CA MET A 25 2.93 -7.01 -3.16
C MET A 25 1.52 -6.52 -3.43
N LEU A 26 0.54 -7.42 -3.58
CA LEU A 26 -0.84 -7.07 -3.92
C LEU A 26 -1.54 -6.32 -2.78
N CYS A 27 -1.31 -6.73 -1.53
CA CYS A 27 -1.81 -6.00 -0.36
C CYS A 27 -1.25 -4.57 -0.31
N THR A 28 0.06 -4.43 -0.48
CA THR A 28 0.73 -3.11 -0.45
C THR A 28 0.30 -2.24 -1.63
N ALA A 29 0.21 -2.80 -2.84
CA ALA A 29 -0.27 -2.09 -4.03
C ALA A 29 -1.70 -1.58 -3.84
N SER A 30 -2.58 -2.36 -3.21
CA SER A 30 -3.94 -1.92 -2.92
C SER A 30 -3.98 -0.69 -2.01
N ILE A 31 -3.17 -0.67 -0.94
CA ILE A 31 -3.05 0.49 -0.03
C ILE A 31 -2.55 1.73 -0.77
N PHE A 32 -1.53 1.57 -1.61
CA PHE A 32 -0.98 2.67 -2.42
C PHE A 32 -2.01 3.23 -3.40
N HIS A 33 -2.74 2.35 -4.10
CA HIS A 33 -3.82 2.77 -5.00
C HIS A 33 -4.91 3.54 -4.25
N LEU A 34 -5.36 3.05 -3.10
CA LEU A 34 -6.34 3.76 -2.26
C LEU A 34 -5.84 5.14 -1.82
N SER A 35 -4.55 5.25 -1.51
CA SER A 35 -3.92 6.51 -1.13
C SER A 35 -3.83 7.49 -2.28
N CYS A 36 -3.47 7.02 -3.47
CA CYS A 36 -3.48 7.83 -4.69
C CYS A 36 -4.89 8.31 -5.05
N ILE A 37 -5.91 7.46 -4.92
CA ILE A 37 -7.31 7.84 -5.14
C ILE A 37 -7.75 8.89 -4.11
N ALA A 38 -7.39 8.73 -2.83
CA ALA A 38 -7.71 9.72 -1.80
C ALA A 38 -7.05 11.08 -2.09
N PHE A 39 -5.79 11.06 -2.53
CA PHE A 39 -5.05 12.26 -2.90
C PHE A 39 -5.62 12.94 -4.14
N ASP A 40 -5.97 12.18 -5.17
CA ASP A 40 -6.64 12.65 -6.38
C ASP A 40 -7.95 13.39 -6.04
N ARG A 41 -8.82 12.74 -5.26
CA ARG A 41 -10.08 13.34 -4.78
C ARG A 41 -9.85 14.60 -3.95
N TYR A 42 -8.79 14.63 -3.14
CA TYR A 42 -8.43 15.83 -2.37
C TYR A 42 -8.13 17.00 -3.30
N TYR A 43 -7.33 16.81 -4.35
CA TYR A 43 -7.04 17.87 -5.31
C TYR A 43 -8.28 18.31 -6.10
N ALA A 44 -9.10 17.37 -6.56
CA ALA A 44 -10.31 17.67 -7.30
C ALA A 44 -11.31 18.51 -6.48
N VAL A 45 -11.51 18.17 -5.19
CA VAL A 45 -12.49 18.85 -4.32
C VAL A 45 -11.95 20.16 -3.76
N CYS A 46 -10.71 20.17 -3.26
CA CYS A 46 -10.17 21.34 -2.55
C CYS A 46 -9.56 22.38 -3.51
N ASN A 47 -9.08 21.97 -4.68
CA ASN A 47 -8.33 22.83 -5.60
C ASN A 47 -8.71 22.60 -7.09
N PRO A 48 -9.98 22.81 -7.48
CA PRO A 48 -10.48 22.48 -8.82
C PRO A 48 -9.74 23.20 -9.96
N LEU A 49 -9.31 24.45 -9.75
CA LEU A 49 -8.59 25.25 -10.76
C LEU A 49 -7.16 24.75 -11.01
N VAL A 50 -6.53 24.21 -9.96
CA VAL A 50 -5.15 23.67 -10.04
C VAL A 50 -5.17 22.23 -10.53
N TYR A 51 -6.27 21.49 -10.28
CA TYR A 51 -6.43 20.10 -10.68
C TYR A 51 -6.20 19.90 -12.18
N SER A 52 -6.86 20.68 -13.04
CA SER A 52 -6.72 20.56 -14.50
C SER A 52 -5.28 20.82 -15.00
N LEU A 53 -4.51 21.65 -14.30
CA LEU A 53 -3.12 21.97 -14.65
C LEU A 53 -2.10 20.97 -14.09
N LYS A 54 -2.38 20.37 -12.92
CA LYS A 54 -1.48 19.45 -12.22
C LYS A 54 -1.72 17.98 -12.54
N MET A 55 -2.93 17.59 -12.93
CA MET A 55 -3.36 16.19 -13.07
C MET A 55 -3.46 15.83 -14.57
N SER A 56 -2.29 15.70 -15.21
CA SER A 56 -2.20 15.28 -16.62
C SER A 56 -2.17 13.74 -16.74
N PRO A 57 -2.66 13.15 -17.84
CA PRO A 57 -2.69 11.70 -18.03
C PRO A 57 -1.32 11.03 -17.84
N ASN A 58 -0.24 11.70 -18.26
CA ASN A 58 1.13 11.21 -18.07
C ASN A 58 1.52 11.12 -16.59
N ARG A 59 1.07 12.07 -15.76
CA ARG A 59 1.31 12.05 -14.31
C ARG A 59 0.49 10.96 -13.63
N VAL A 60 -0.75 10.72 -14.08
CA VAL A 60 -1.57 9.61 -13.58
C VAL A 60 -0.90 8.27 -13.90
N ALA A 61 -0.43 8.10 -15.13
CA ALA A 61 0.30 6.90 -15.52
C ALA A 61 1.57 6.69 -14.68
N LEU A 62 2.32 7.76 -14.41
CA LEU A 62 3.47 7.73 -13.50
C LEU A 62 3.07 7.29 -12.09
N LEU A 63 1.99 7.85 -11.52
CA LEU A 63 1.51 7.47 -10.19
C LEU A 63 1.11 6.00 -10.12
N ILE A 64 0.40 5.50 -11.14
CA ILE A 64 0.04 4.08 -11.24
C ILE A 64 1.31 3.22 -11.31
N ALA A 65 2.28 3.59 -12.14
CA ALA A 65 3.54 2.87 -12.24
C ALA A 65 4.26 2.81 -10.88
N VAL A 66 4.30 3.92 -10.14
CA VAL A 66 4.87 3.97 -8.78
C VAL A 66 4.12 3.04 -7.81
N CYS A 67 2.78 3.00 -7.89
CA CYS A 67 1.94 2.11 -7.09
C CYS A 67 2.17 0.62 -7.37
N TRP A 68 2.81 0.26 -8.48
CA TRP A 68 3.18 -1.13 -8.78
C TRP A 68 4.65 -1.39 -8.46
N VAL A 69 5.54 -0.49 -8.87
CA VAL A 69 7.00 -0.67 -8.74
C VAL A 69 7.43 -0.66 -7.28
N ILE A 70 6.92 0.25 -6.45
CA ILE A 70 7.32 0.32 -5.03
C ILE A 70 6.93 -0.96 -4.27
N PRO A 71 5.66 -1.43 -4.32
CA PRO A 71 5.29 -2.72 -3.70
C PRO A 71 6.09 -3.90 -4.24
N MET A 72 6.36 -3.93 -5.55
CA MET A 72 7.15 -5.00 -6.15
C MET A 72 8.58 -5.02 -5.58
N LEU A 73 9.23 -3.85 -5.44
CA LEU A 73 10.57 -3.73 -4.88
C LEU A 73 10.62 -4.11 -3.39
N ILE A 74 9.64 -3.66 -2.60
CA ILE A 74 9.57 -3.96 -1.16
C ILE A 74 9.29 -5.44 -0.91
N SER A 75 8.54 -6.10 -1.78
CA SER A 75 8.18 -7.53 -1.63
C SER A 75 9.17 -8.47 -2.31
N PHE A 76 9.32 -8.41 -3.65
CA PHE A 76 10.07 -9.41 -4.39
C PHE A 76 11.56 -9.40 -4.06
N GLY A 77 12.19 -8.23 -3.95
CA GLY A 77 13.62 -8.14 -3.66
C GLY A 77 13.99 -8.82 -2.32
N PRO A 78 13.44 -8.37 -1.19
CA PRO A 78 13.78 -8.92 0.13
C PRO A 78 13.37 -10.38 0.35
N ILE A 79 12.31 -10.84 -0.33
CA ILE A 79 11.81 -12.21 -0.18
C ILE A 79 12.59 -13.20 -1.05
N MET A 80 12.92 -12.84 -2.29
CA MET A 80 13.70 -13.71 -3.17
C MET A 80 15.16 -13.85 -2.72
N LEU A 81 15.73 -12.77 -2.17
CA LEU A 81 17.11 -12.73 -1.67
C LEU A 81 17.25 -13.23 -0.22
N ASP A 82 16.17 -13.74 0.39
CA ASP A 82 16.13 -14.16 1.80
C ASP A 82 16.56 -13.08 2.82
N LEU A 83 16.58 -11.80 2.42
CA LEU A 83 16.90 -10.66 3.30
C LEU A 83 15.85 -10.47 4.38
N HIS A 84 14.61 -10.86 4.09
CA HIS A 84 13.53 -10.83 5.07
C HIS A 84 13.80 -11.74 6.29
N THR A 85 14.65 -12.76 6.19
CA THR A 85 14.98 -13.70 7.29
C THR A 85 16.41 -13.57 7.82
N ALA A 86 17.21 -12.62 7.33
CA ALA A 86 18.64 -12.51 7.59
C ALA A 86 19.06 -12.47 9.08
N ASP A 87 18.19 -12.01 9.97
CA ASP A 87 18.45 -11.84 11.42
C ASP A 87 17.64 -12.79 12.30
N VAL A 88 16.94 -13.76 11.70
CA VAL A 88 15.92 -14.57 12.40
C VAL A 88 16.52 -15.84 13.01
N GLY A 89 17.67 -16.32 12.53
CA GLY A 89 18.39 -17.47 13.11
C GLY A 89 17.60 -18.78 13.19
N ILE A 90 16.42 -18.86 12.57
CA ILE A 90 15.50 -20.00 12.62
C ILE A 90 15.43 -20.64 11.24
N GLN A 91 15.69 -21.94 11.19
CA GLN A 91 15.52 -22.75 9.98
C GLN A 91 14.07 -23.21 9.89
N ILE A 92 13.34 -22.72 8.89
CA ILE A 92 11.95 -23.13 8.66
C ILE A 92 11.94 -24.50 7.96
N PRO A 93 11.15 -25.48 8.43
CA PRO A 93 11.02 -26.77 7.76
C PRO A 93 10.51 -26.58 6.32
N GLU A 94 11.08 -27.31 5.35
CA GLU A 94 10.72 -27.18 3.93
C GLU A 94 9.25 -27.52 3.64
N ASN A 95 8.63 -28.32 4.51
CA ASN A 95 7.23 -28.73 4.43
C ASN A 95 6.26 -27.66 4.95
N VAL A 96 6.75 -26.50 5.40
CA VAL A 96 5.93 -25.44 5.96
C VAL A 96 6.25 -24.12 5.28
N CYS A 97 5.27 -23.57 4.58
CA CYS A 97 5.39 -22.22 4.02
C CYS A 97 4.95 -21.20 5.06
N MET A 98 5.88 -20.70 5.89
CA MET A 98 5.63 -19.59 6.82
C MET A 98 6.37 -18.33 6.38
N PHE A 99 5.66 -17.20 6.40
CA PHE A 99 6.26 -15.90 6.15
C PHE A 99 6.77 -15.32 7.47
N LEU A 100 8.01 -15.66 7.81
CA LEU A 100 8.69 -15.13 8.99
C LEU A 100 9.63 -14.01 8.55
N VAL A 101 9.61 -12.91 9.28
CA VAL A 101 10.37 -11.71 8.93
C VAL A 101 11.21 -11.23 10.10
N SER A 102 12.37 -10.66 9.79
CA SER A 102 13.23 -10.00 10.75
C SER A 102 12.52 -8.76 11.31
N ARG A 103 12.85 -8.40 12.55
CA ARG A 103 12.32 -7.20 13.19
C ARG A 103 12.60 -5.96 12.36
N VAL A 104 13.81 -5.86 11.81
CA VAL A 104 14.24 -4.74 10.98
C VAL A 104 13.40 -4.65 9.71
N TYR A 105 13.23 -5.77 8.99
CA TYR A 105 12.39 -5.80 7.80
C TYR A 105 10.94 -5.46 8.14
N ALA A 106 10.38 -6.02 9.21
CA ALA A 106 9.00 -5.76 9.62
C ALA A 106 8.75 -4.26 9.88
N ILE A 107 9.65 -3.59 10.59
CA ILE A 107 9.55 -2.15 10.89
C ILE A 107 9.70 -1.32 9.60
N MET A 108 10.75 -1.58 8.82
CA MET A 108 11.02 -0.82 7.60
C MET A 108 9.90 -1.00 6.57
N ALA A 109 9.50 -2.25 6.30
CA ALA A 109 8.43 -2.55 5.34
C ALA A 109 7.09 -1.96 5.81
N SER A 110 6.70 -2.13 7.08
CA SER A 110 5.43 -1.55 7.58
C SER A 110 5.42 -0.01 7.55
N SER A 111 6.54 0.64 7.89
CA SER A 111 6.67 2.11 7.82
C SER A 111 6.36 2.66 6.44
N VAL A 112 6.92 2.04 5.40
CA VAL A 112 6.76 2.49 4.01
C VAL A 112 5.45 2.00 3.40
N ALA A 113 5.08 0.74 3.64
CA ALA A 113 3.94 0.07 3.02
C ALA A 113 2.59 0.46 3.62
N PHE A 114 2.56 0.84 4.91
CA PHE A 114 1.33 1.07 5.65
C PHE A 114 1.25 2.48 6.24
N TYR A 115 2.23 2.89 7.06
CA TYR A 115 2.12 4.14 7.81
C TYR A 115 2.15 5.38 6.91
N LEU A 116 3.07 5.44 5.94
CA LEU A 116 3.14 6.58 5.02
C LEU A 116 1.85 6.73 4.17
N PRO A 117 1.36 5.68 3.49
CA PRO A 117 0.08 5.75 2.77
C PRO A 117 -1.10 6.12 3.67
N MET A 118 -1.17 5.56 4.89
CA MET A 118 -2.24 5.85 5.84
C MET A 118 -2.26 7.31 6.28
N VAL A 119 -1.11 7.91 6.57
CA VAL A 119 -1.01 9.35 6.89
C VAL A 119 -1.49 10.22 5.72
N VAL A 120 -1.10 9.88 4.49
CA VAL A 120 -1.55 10.59 3.29
C VAL A 120 -3.08 10.53 3.16
N MET A 121 -3.67 9.34 3.33
CA MET A 121 -5.12 9.16 3.30
C MET A 121 -5.82 9.99 4.39
N LEU A 122 -5.37 9.92 5.64
CA LEU A 122 -5.98 10.64 6.75
C LEU A 122 -5.97 12.15 6.52
N VAL A 123 -4.83 12.70 6.08
CA VAL A 123 -4.71 14.14 5.80
C VAL A 123 -5.62 14.54 4.63
N ALA A 124 -5.63 13.76 3.55
CA ALA A 124 -6.48 14.02 2.38
C ALA A 124 -7.96 14.05 2.78
N TYR A 125 -8.45 13.02 3.47
CA TYR A 125 -9.84 12.93 3.90
C TYR A 125 -10.22 14.00 4.92
N TRP A 126 -9.34 14.32 5.87
CA TRP A 126 -9.59 15.39 6.83
C TRP A 126 -9.79 16.75 6.14
N LYS A 127 -8.96 17.05 5.13
CA LYS A 127 -9.10 18.27 4.34
C LYS A 127 -10.37 18.28 3.50
N ILE A 128 -10.72 17.15 2.86
CA ILE A 128 -11.97 17.00 2.11
C ILE A 128 -13.17 17.25 3.03
N PHE A 129 -13.20 16.63 4.21
CA PHE A 129 -14.27 16.81 5.18
C PHE A 129 -14.43 18.28 5.59
N LYS A 130 -13.31 18.97 5.86
CA LYS A 130 -13.32 20.40 6.20
C LYS A 130 -13.85 21.25 5.03
N ALA A 131 -13.47 20.95 3.79
CA ALA A 131 -13.96 21.65 2.61
C ALA A 131 -15.46 21.46 2.42
N ALA A 132 -15.95 20.22 2.51
CA ALA A 132 -17.37 19.89 2.41
C ALA A 132 -18.20 20.60 3.51
N LYS A 133 -17.71 20.61 4.75
CA LYS A 133 -18.37 21.33 5.86
C LYS A 133 -18.45 22.84 5.62
N ARG A 134 -17.41 23.43 5.01
CA ARG A 134 -17.41 24.86 4.64
C ARG A 134 -18.44 25.14 3.54
N GLN A 135 -18.51 24.30 2.52
CA GLN A 135 -19.49 24.41 1.43
C GLN A 135 -20.93 24.31 1.97
N ALA A 136 -21.21 23.33 2.82
CA ALA A 136 -22.53 23.17 3.45
C ALA A 136 -22.95 24.41 4.25
N LYS A 137 -22.02 24.99 5.03
CA LYS A 137 -22.30 26.22 5.81
C LYS A 137 -22.58 27.43 4.92
N GLN A 138 -21.92 27.53 3.76
CA GLN A 138 -22.17 28.62 2.81
C GLN A 138 -23.55 28.51 2.17
N ILE A 139 -23.95 27.30 1.79
CA ILE A 139 -25.29 27.05 1.22
C ILE A 139 -26.38 27.42 2.24
N SER A 140 -26.27 26.95 3.49
CA SER A 140 -27.25 27.30 4.54
C SER A 140 -27.30 28.80 4.86
N ALA A 141 -26.22 29.55 4.62
CA ALA A 141 -26.17 30.99 4.85
C ALA A 141 -26.72 31.81 3.66
N MET A 142 -26.86 31.20 2.48
CA MET A 142 -27.52 31.81 1.32
C MET A 142 -29.03 31.55 1.33
N GLU A 143 -29.48 30.52 2.04
CA GLU A 143 -30.90 30.17 2.22
C GLU A 143 -31.58 30.92 3.38
N SER A 144 -30.79 31.57 4.25
CA SER A 144 -31.26 32.41 5.37
C SER A 144 -31.17 33.89 5.06
#